data_AF-A0A523P8H5-F1
#
_entry.id   AF-A0A523P8H5-F1
#
_cell.length_a   1.000
_cell.length_b   1.000
_cell.length_c   1.000
_cell.angle_alpha   90.00
_cell.angle_beta   90.00
_cell.angle_gamma   90.00
#
_symmetry.space_group_name_H-M   'P 1'
#
loop_
_entity.id
_entity.type
_entity.pdbx_description
1 polymer ?
#
loop_
_entity_poly.entity_id
_entity_poly.type
_entity_poly.pdbx_seq_one_letter_code
_entity_poly.pdbx_strand_id
1 'polypeptide(L)'
;KNDKVVMWYISGNRDASVIKDPNALIIDRERARHHTAFGFGIHRCMGNRLAEMQLKIVWEEIMRRFSHVEVVGEPVRLCSNFIHGYTELPVRLHPA
;
A
#
# COMPACT_ATOMS: atom_id res chain seq x y z
N LYS A 1 27.71 2.79 18.49
CA LYS A 1 27.12 4.11 18.89
C LYS A 1 27.38 5.05 17.73
N ASN A 2 26.35 5.74 17.24
CA ASN A 2 26.34 6.53 15.98
C ASN A 2 26.21 5.69 14.69
N ASP A 3 25.93 4.39 14.81
CA ASP A 3 25.65 3.55 13.65
C ASP A 3 24.30 3.95 13.04
N LYS A 4 24.24 3.98 11.70
CA LYS A 4 22.98 4.18 11.00
C LYS A 4 22.20 2.87 11.05
N VAL A 5 20.98 2.93 11.55
CA VAL A 5 20.06 1.79 11.60
C VAL A 5 18.89 2.11 10.68
N VAL A 6 18.52 1.16 9.83
CA VAL A 6 17.41 1.30 8.89
C VAL A 6 16.35 0.26 9.22
N MET A 7 15.11 0.71 9.40
CA MET A 7 13.95 -0.17 9.54
C MET A 7 13.30 -0.38 8.19
N TRP A 8 13.53 -1.53 7.56
CA TRP A 8 12.98 -1.86 6.25
C TRP A 8 11.53 -2.32 6.33
N TYR A 9 10.58 -1.38 6.43
CA TYR A 9 9.15 -1.71 6.49
C TYR A 9 8.66 -2.55 5.32
N ILE A 10 9.23 -2.37 4.12
CA ILE A 10 8.91 -3.18 2.95
C ILE A 10 9.23 -4.67 3.17
N SER A 11 10.31 -4.96 3.90
CA SER A 11 10.67 -6.32 4.29
C SER A 11 9.78 -6.82 5.43
N GLY A 12 9.58 -6.01 6.48
CA GLY A 12 8.74 -6.39 7.62
C GLY A 12 7.27 -6.66 7.26
N ASN A 13 6.71 -5.91 6.30
CA ASN A 13 5.36 -6.19 5.78
C ASN A 13 5.28 -7.43 4.90
N ARG A 14 6.42 -8.09 4.65
CA ARG A 14 6.50 -9.38 3.96
C ARG A 14 7.03 -10.51 4.86
N ASP A 15 7.17 -10.30 6.17
CA ASP A 15 7.66 -11.30 7.10
C ASP A 15 6.62 -12.41 7.36
N ALA A 16 6.91 -13.62 6.88
CA ALA A 16 6.04 -14.78 6.99
C ALA A 16 5.87 -15.31 8.42
N SER A 17 6.74 -14.93 9.36
CA SER A 17 6.59 -15.30 10.77
C SER A 17 5.44 -14.55 11.47
N VAL A 18 5.01 -13.42 10.90
CA VAL A 18 3.93 -12.57 11.43
C VAL A 18 2.74 -12.52 10.48
N ILE A 19 2.98 -12.44 9.16
CA ILE A 19 1.95 -12.27 8.14
C ILE A 19 1.94 -13.51 7.24
N LYS A 20 0.93 -14.36 7.40
CA LYS A 20 0.72 -15.53 6.53
C LYS A 20 0.53 -15.12 5.06
N ASP A 21 1.10 -15.85 4.11
CA ASP A 21 1.04 -15.54 2.67
C ASP A 21 1.34 -14.06 2.37
N PRO A 22 2.50 -13.55 2.82
CA PRO A 22 2.75 -12.12 2.91
C PRO A 22 2.76 -11.40 1.56
N ASN A 23 3.03 -12.11 0.47
CA ASN A 23 3.09 -11.56 -0.89
C ASN A 23 1.72 -11.51 -1.58
N ALA A 24 0.71 -12.19 -1.04
CA ALA A 24 -0.65 -12.18 -1.61
C ALA A 24 -1.45 -10.96 -1.13
N LEU A 25 -2.19 -10.33 -2.06
CA LEU A 25 -3.19 -9.32 -1.72
C LEU A 25 -4.49 -10.02 -1.32
N ILE A 26 -4.74 -10.07 -0.01
CA ILE A 26 -5.94 -10.68 0.59
C ILE A 26 -6.70 -9.56 1.31
N ILE A 27 -7.83 -9.13 0.73
CA ILE A 27 -8.55 -7.91 1.18
C ILE A 27 -9.31 -8.10 2.50
N ASP A 28 -9.66 -9.34 2.82
CA ASP A 28 -10.39 -9.77 4.02
C ASP A 28 -9.47 -10.39 5.08
N ARG A 29 -8.14 -10.15 4.97
CA ARG A 29 -7.15 -10.62 5.94
C ARG A 29 -7.49 -10.11 7.35
N GLU A 30 -7.73 -11.07 8.27
CA GLU A 30 -8.18 -10.82 9.66
C GLU A 30 -7.43 -9.70 10.40
N ARG A 31 -6.10 -9.66 10.24
CA ARG A 31 -5.21 -8.73 10.96
C ARG A 31 -4.50 -7.74 10.04
N ALA A 32 -5.09 -7.37 8.90
CA ALA A 32 -4.48 -6.45 7.91
C ALA A 32 -3.97 -5.12 8.50
N ARG A 33 -4.60 -4.61 9.57
CA ARG A 33 -4.20 -3.37 10.26
C ARG A 33 -2.88 -3.46 11.05
N HIS A 34 -2.32 -4.67 11.24
CA HIS A 34 -1.05 -4.89 11.95
C HIS A 34 0.18 -4.73 11.03
N HIS A 35 0.09 -3.93 9.98
CA HIS A 35 1.21 -3.62 9.09
C HIS A 35 2.08 -2.47 9.65
N THR A 36 3.32 -2.37 9.18
CA THR A 36 4.29 -1.32 9.59
C THR A 36 4.38 -0.14 8.62
N ALA A 37 3.56 -0.08 7.57
CA ALA A 37 3.61 1.00 6.57
C ALA A 37 3.44 2.43 7.13
N PHE A 38 2.77 2.61 8.28
CA PHE A 38 2.64 3.90 8.97
C PHE A 38 3.67 4.10 10.08
N GLY A 39 4.65 3.20 10.22
CA GLY A 39 5.53 3.12 11.38
C GLY A 39 4.79 2.75 12.67
N PHE A 40 5.50 2.81 13.79
CA PHE A 40 5.00 2.56 15.14
C PHE A 40 5.68 3.47 16.16
N GLY A 41 5.14 3.52 17.38
CA GLY A 41 5.68 4.35 18.46
C GLY A 41 5.36 5.84 18.30
N ILE A 42 6.17 6.69 18.91
CA ILE A 42 5.93 8.14 19.00
C ILE A 42 5.98 8.88 17.65
N HIS A 43 6.53 8.23 16.61
CA HIS A 43 6.62 8.76 15.24
C HIS A 43 5.65 8.08 14.27
N ARG A 44 4.68 7.31 14.79
CA ARG A 44 3.63 6.72 13.94
C ARG A 44 2.90 7.83 13.18
N CYS A 45 2.64 7.59 11.88
CA CYS A 45 2.08 8.58 10.98
C CYS A 45 0.82 9.26 11.56
N MET A 46 0.92 10.56 11.82
CA MET A 46 -0.19 11.39 12.29
C MET A 46 -1.33 11.45 11.27
N GLY A 47 -1.00 11.38 9.97
CA GLY A 47 -1.95 11.45 8.87
C GLY A 47 -2.62 10.12 8.51
N ASN A 48 -2.41 9.03 9.26
CA ASN A 48 -2.88 7.70 8.84
C ASN A 48 -4.41 7.65 8.62
N ARG A 49 -5.19 8.36 9.45
CA ARG A 49 -6.66 8.41 9.32
C ARG A 49 -7.11 9.21 8.10
N LEU A 50 -6.39 10.26 7.74
CA LEU A 50 -6.67 11.02 6.52
C LEU A 50 -6.41 10.14 5.28
N ALA A 51 -5.28 9.44 5.24
CA ALA A 51 -4.95 8.52 4.15
C ALA A 51 -5.98 7.38 4.03
N GLU A 52 -6.36 6.76 5.14
CA GLU A 52 -7.41 5.73 5.19
C GLU A 52 -8.75 6.25 4.65
N MET A 53 -9.16 7.46 5.04
CA MET A 53 -10.39 8.09 4.57
C MET A 53 -10.35 8.35 3.05
N GLN A 54 -9.24 8.89 2.53
CA GLN A 54 -9.07 9.12 1.09
C GLN A 54 -9.16 7.82 0.30
N LEU A 55 -8.48 6.76 0.74
CA LEU A 55 -8.55 5.44 0.10
C LEU A 55 -9.95 4.86 0.14
N LYS A 56 -10.65 4.97 1.27
CA LYS A 56 -12.04 4.52 1.41
C LYS A 56 -12.94 5.19 0.36
N ILE A 57 -12.91 6.51 0.28
CA ILE A 57 -13.75 7.28 -0.67
C ILE A 57 -13.41 6.93 -2.12
N VAL A 58 -12.13 6.80 -2.46
CA VAL A 58 -11.71 6.43 -3.82
C VAL A 58 -12.26 5.05 -4.19
N TRP A 59 -12.17 4.06 -3.30
CA TRP A 59 -12.70 2.72 -3.57
C TRP A 59 -14.24 2.70 -3.65
N GLU A 60 -14.94 3.41 -2.77
CA GLU A 60 -16.41 3.56 -2.81
C GLU A 60 -16.87 4.14 -4.16
N GLU A 61 -16.22 5.20 -4.64
CA GLU A 61 -16.58 5.85 -5.90
C GLU A 61 -16.16 5.04 -7.13
N ILE A 62 -15.04 4.32 -7.08
CA ILE A 62 -14.64 3.38 -8.15
C ILE A 62 -15.72 2.30 -8.30
N MET A 63 -16.12 1.64 -7.21
CA MET A 63 -17.13 0.57 -7.24
C MET A 63 -18.50 1.05 -7.72
N ARG A 64 -18.82 2.33 -7.53
CA ARG A 64 -20.08 2.93 -8.00
C ARG A 64 -20.08 3.22 -9.51
N ARG A 65 -18.91 3.48 -10.10
CA ARG A 65 -18.80 4.04 -11.46
C ARG A 65 -18.21 3.06 -12.48
N PHE A 66 -17.40 2.12 -12.03
CA PHE A 66 -16.63 1.24 -12.91
C PHE A 66 -16.78 -0.21 -12.48
N SER A 67 -17.02 -1.09 -13.45
CA SER A 67 -17.01 -2.53 -13.26
C SER A 67 -15.58 -3.09 -13.22
N HIS A 68 -14.65 -2.42 -13.90
CA HIS A 68 -13.25 -2.85 -13.96
C HIS A 68 -12.28 -1.68 -14.21
N VAL A 69 -11.14 -1.71 -13.53
CA VAL A 69 -9.98 -0.84 -13.78
C VAL A 69 -8.85 -1.72 -14.29
N GLU A 70 -8.64 -1.71 -15.61
CA GLU A 70 -7.69 -2.58 -16.30
C GLU A 70 -6.34 -1.87 -16.41
N VAL A 71 -5.26 -2.52 -15.94
CA VAL A 71 -3.89 -2.05 -16.22
C VAL A 71 -3.49 -2.56 -17.60
N VAL A 72 -3.23 -1.65 -18.54
CA VAL A 72 -3.07 -1.95 -19.99
C VAL A 72 -1.64 -1.80 -20.50
N GLY A 73 -0.69 -1.52 -19.60
CA GLY A 73 0.72 -1.37 -19.94
C GLY A 73 1.59 -1.61 -18.72
N GLU A 74 2.89 -1.80 -18.96
CA GLU A 74 3.85 -2.03 -17.88
C GLU A 74 3.97 -0.78 -17.00
N PRO A 75 3.83 -0.89 -15.67
CA PRO A 75 4.01 0.24 -14.77
C PRO A 75 5.45 0.74 -14.74
N VAL A 76 5.64 2.06 -14.71
CA VAL A 76 6.96 2.66 -14.48
C VAL A 76 7.11 2.96 -13.00
N ARG A 77 8.11 2.35 -12.37
CA ARG A 77 8.41 2.55 -10.93
C ARG A 77 9.36 3.72 -10.72
N LEU A 78 9.18 4.41 -9.61
CA LEU A 78 10.14 5.40 -9.14
C LEU A 78 11.42 4.69 -8.67
N CYS A 79 12.59 5.14 -9.14
CA CYS A 79 13.88 4.65 -8.66
C CYS A 79 14.25 5.34 -7.33
N SER A 80 13.83 4.75 -6.21
CA SER A 80 14.13 5.24 -4.86
C SER A 80 14.20 4.07 -3.87
N ASN A 81 15.13 4.16 -2.91
CA ASN A 81 15.19 3.22 -1.79
C ASN A 81 14.27 3.63 -0.62
N PHE A 82 13.62 4.80 -0.70
CA PHE A 82 12.74 5.32 0.35
C PHE A 82 11.28 5.39 -0.12
N ILE A 83 11.04 5.96 -1.29
CA ILE A 83 9.69 6.07 -1.87
C ILE A 83 9.42 4.83 -2.74
N HIS A 84 8.47 3.99 -2.32
CA HIS A 84 8.05 2.82 -3.08
C HIS A 84 6.73 3.11 -3.83
N GLY A 85 6.84 3.60 -5.08
CA GLY A 85 5.68 4.03 -5.87
C GLY A 85 5.90 3.97 -7.38
N TYR A 86 4.90 4.44 -8.12
CA TYR A 86 4.87 4.49 -9.58
C TYR A 86 4.89 5.93 -10.08
N THR A 87 5.60 6.19 -11.18
CA THR A 87 5.52 7.46 -11.92
C THR A 87 4.49 7.38 -13.05
N GLU A 88 4.27 6.17 -13.60
CA GLU A 88 3.30 5.92 -14.66
C GLU A 88 2.56 4.60 -14.41
N LEU A 89 1.24 4.61 -14.60
CA LEU A 89 0.39 3.42 -14.55
C LEU A 89 -0.71 3.54 -15.63
N PRO A 90 -0.50 2.98 -16.83
CA PRO A 90 -1.48 3.05 -17.91
C PRO A 90 -2.73 2.24 -17.56
N VAL A 91 -3.90 2.88 -17.57
CA VAL A 91 -5.18 2.23 -17.23
C VAL A 91 -6.27 2.47 -18.27
N ARG A 92 -7.17 1.49 -18.40
CA ARG A 92 -8.45 1.62 -19.10
C ARG A 92 -9.58 1.39 -18.09
N LEU A 93 -10.56 2.29 -18.09
CA LEU A 93 -11.73 2.20 -17.23
C LEU A 93 -12.91 1.59 -17.98
N HIS A 94 -13.56 0.62 -17.35
CA HIS A 94 -14.76 -0.03 -17.87
C HIS A 94 -15.96 0.43 -17.03
N PRO A 95 -16.91 1.18 -17.61
CA PRO A 95 -18.10 1.65 -16.88
C PRO A 95 -18.89 0.49 -16.24
N ALA A 96 -19.56 0.79 -15.13
CA ALA A 96 -20.52 -0.11 -14.50
C ALA A 96 -21.83 -0.20 -15.29
#